data_AF-A0A223AT40-F1
#
_entry.id   AF-A0A223AT40-F1
#
_cell.length_a   1.000
_cell.length_b   1.000
_cell.length_c   1.000
_cell.angle_alpha   90.00
_cell.angle_beta   90.00
_cell.angle_gamma   90.00
#
_symmetry.space_group_name_H-M   'P 1'
#
loop_
_entity.id
_entity.type
_entity.pdbx_description
1 polymer ?
#
loop_
_entity_poly.entity_id
_entity_poly.type
_entity_poly.pdbx_seq_one_letter_code
_entity_poly.pdbx_strand_id
1 'polypeptide(L)'
;MKYYNIYLDDADYLYLGRNSKLYVQFCPYCEMVLNREALLFQAAATLKWRNKTFFATTYDGVSIVNQQFYDIYQNYEMKGIEFIPFKKSEGYYICNFINTVSFDLEKAKQIRVEYEGKVTYGVIDNGTCDHCKKSKGHHHPWPYRMIESDEQNLEANTFYRSDIEFGEKNYQAPLIWGTEGIVEAFNQEKCSIFYRTVE
;
A
#
# COMPACT_ATOMS: atom_id res chain seq x y z
N MET A 1 -15.42 5.21 14.81
CA MET A 1 -14.65 6.35 14.23
C MET A 1 -14.75 6.26 12.72
N LYS A 2 -14.84 7.38 11.99
CA LYS A 2 -14.81 7.29 10.51
C LYS A 2 -13.39 7.06 10.01
N TYR A 3 -13.29 6.32 8.93
CA TYR A 3 -12.04 6.07 8.22
C TYR A 3 -12.32 6.00 6.72
N TYR A 4 -11.26 6.15 5.94
CA TYR A 4 -11.32 6.25 4.49
C TYR A 4 -10.28 5.32 3.88
N ASN A 5 -10.62 4.70 2.76
CA ASN A 5 -9.62 4.03 1.93
C ASN A 5 -8.84 5.11 1.18
N ILE A 6 -7.51 5.14 1.38
CA ILE A 6 -6.62 6.09 0.73
C ILE A 6 -6.06 5.43 -0.52
N TYR A 7 -6.19 6.12 -1.66
CA TYR A 7 -5.56 5.72 -2.91
C TYR A 7 -4.58 6.79 -3.37
N LEU A 8 -3.58 6.38 -4.14
CA LEU A 8 -2.39 7.18 -4.43
C LEU A 8 -2.25 7.35 -5.94
N ASP A 9 -1.49 8.36 -6.35
CA ASP A 9 -1.06 8.48 -7.75
C ASP A 9 -0.18 7.29 -8.15
N ASP A 10 -0.34 6.81 -9.39
CA ASP A 10 0.52 5.75 -9.92
C ASP A 10 1.90 6.30 -10.28
N ALA A 11 2.94 5.54 -9.93
CA ALA A 11 4.31 5.80 -10.33
C ALA A 11 5.00 4.56 -10.89
N ASP A 12 6.06 4.79 -11.67
CA ASP A 12 6.90 3.74 -12.23
C ASP A 12 7.54 2.88 -11.13
N TYR A 13 7.97 1.68 -11.50
CA TYR A 13 8.58 0.69 -10.61
C TYR A 13 9.73 1.26 -9.78
N LEU A 14 9.77 0.93 -8.48
CA LEU A 14 10.89 1.29 -7.62
C LEU A 14 12.08 0.35 -7.83
N TYR A 15 11.85 -0.95 -7.69
CA TYR A 15 12.90 -1.98 -7.72
C TYR A 15 12.75 -2.98 -8.88
N LEU A 16 11.53 -3.24 -9.37
CA LEU A 16 11.37 -4.12 -10.53
C LEU A 16 12.04 -3.51 -11.78
N GLY A 17 12.72 -4.34 -12.56
CA GLY A 17 13.50 -3.89 -13.72
C GLY A 17 14.81 -3.17 -13.37
N ARG A 18 15.21 -3.10 -12.09
CA ARG A 18 16.46 -2.47 -11.62
C ARG A 18 17.50 -3.50 -11.16
N ASN A 19 17.46 -4.72 -11.69
CA ASN A 19 18.32 -5.86 -11.29
C ASN A 19 19.83 -5.58 -11.45
N SER A 20 20.23 -4.62 -12.28
CA SER A 20 21.62 -4.20 -12.42
C SER A 20 22.15 -3.35 -11.25
N LYS A 21 21.25 -2.84 -10.40
CA LYS A 21 21.56 -1.96 -9.27
C LYS A 21 21.14 -2.54 -7.92
N LEU A 22 20.18 -3.44 -7.93
CA LEU A 22 19.58 -4.03 -6.73
C LEU A 22 19.70 -5.54 -6.80
N TYR A 23 19.98 -6.16 -5.65
CA TYR A 23 19.99 -7.61 -5.53
C TYR A 23 18.56 -8.11 -5.30
N VAL A 24 17.87 -8.42 -6.39
CA VAL A 24 16.50 -8.94 -6.39
C VAL A 24 16.53 -10.47 -6.41
N GLN A 25 15.96 -11.10 -5.38
CA GLN A 25 15.83 -12.55 -5.30
C GLN A 25 14.44 -12.96 -5.77
N PHE A 26 14.37 -13.90 -6.70
CA PHE A 26 13.11 -14.42 -7.23
C PHE A 26 12.90 -15.87 -6.83
N CYS A 27 11.64 -16.26 -6.61
CA CYS A 27 11.27 -17.66 -6.55
C CYS A 27 11.46 -18.30 -7.93
N PRO A 28 12.23 -19.39 -8.06
CA PRO A 28 12.49 -19.99 -9.37
C PRO A 28 11.25 -20.64 -10.02
N TYR A 29 10.16 -20.82 -9.26
CA TYR A 29 8.94 -21.49 -9.73
C TYR A 29 7.82 -20.53 -10.12
N CYS A 30 7.70 -19.39 -9.44
CA CYS A 30 6.62 -18.42 -9.68
C CYS A 30 7.12 -17.00 -9.98
N GLU A 31 8.44 -16.80 -9.99
CA GLU A 31 9.11 -15.52 -10.30
C GLU A 31 8.71 -14.38 -9.36
N MET A 32 8.11 -14.70 -8.20
CA MET A 32 7.81 -13.69 -7.19
C MET A 32 9.06 -13.27 -6.43
N VAL A 33 9.17 -11.99 -6.14
CA VAL A 33 10.25 -11.38 -5.36
C VAL A 33 10.20 -11.91 -3.92
N LEU A 34 11.30 -12.52 -3.48
CA LEU A 34 11.43 -13.13 -2.16
C LEU A 34 11.80 -12.10 -1.09
N ASN A 35 12.60 -11.10 -1.45
CA ASN A 35 13.26 -10.18 -0.52
C ASN A 35 12.75 -8.73 -0.60
N ARG A 36 11.43 -8.51 -0.70
CA ARG A 36 10.80 -7.18 -0.87
C ARG A 36 11.26 -6.15 0.18
N GLU A 37 11.24 -6.50 1.46
CA GLU A 37 11.64 -5.60 2.54
C GLU A 37 13.10 -5.13 2.39
N ALA A 38 14.03 -6.07 2.17
CA ALA A 38 15.43 -5.75 1.92
C ALA A 38 15.62 -4.89 0.66
N LEU A 39 14.75 -5.01 -0.34
CA LEU A 39 14.78 -4.17 -1.54
C LEU A 39 14.38 -2.73 -1.26
N LEU A 40 13.46 -2.46 -0.32
CA LEU A 40 13.11 -1.09 0.07
C LEU A 40 14.34 -0.34 0.57
N PHE A 41 15.09 -0.95 1.50
CA PHE A 41 16.31 -0.36 2.05
C PHE A 41 17.43 -0.22 1.00
N GLN A 42 17.62 -1.23 0.14
CA GLN A 42 18.58 -1.12 -0.97
C GLN A 42 18.20 0.00 -1.94
N ALA A 43 16.92 0.12 -2.29
CA ALA A 43 16.41 1.15 -3.19
C ALA A 43 16.60 2.55 -2.60
N ALA A 44 16.20 2.76 -1.35
CA ALA A 44 16.39 4.01 -0.62
C ALA A 44 17.88 4.41 -0.56
N ALA A 45 18.79 3.45 -0.39
CA ALA A 45 20.22 3.72 -0.29
C ALA A 45 20.90 4.00 -1.65
N THR A 46 20.43 3.39 -2.75
CA THR A 46 21.20 3.33 -4.00
C THR A 46 20.56 4.07 -5.17
N LEU A 47 19.23 4.15 -5.22
CA LEU A 47 18.47 4.72 -6.32
C LEU A 47 18.23 6.21 -6.11
N LYS A 48 18.08 6.91 -7.23
CA LYS A 48 17.64 8.31 -7.25
C LYS A 48 16.18 8.33 -7.66
N TRP A 49 15.29 8.68 -6.74
CA TRP A 49 13.90 8.98 -7.04
C TRP A 49 13.81 10.26 -7.89
N ARG A 50 13.01 10.23 -8.96
CA ARG A 50 12.92 11.34 -9.93
C ARG A 50 11.51 11.90 -10.08
N ASN A 51 10.49 11.17 -9.62
CA ASN A 51 9.11 11.64 -9.71
C ASN A 51 8.86 12.70 -8.63
N LYS A 52 8.14 13.77 -8.99
CA LYS A 52 7.87 14.89 -8.08
C LYS A 52 6.52 14.76 -7.36
N THR A 53 6.02 13.55 -7.20
CA THR A 53 4.70 13.31 -6.62
C THR A 53 4.67 13.63 -5.12
N PHE A 54 3.52 14.14 -4.68
CA PHE A 54 3.24 14.39 -3.27
C PHE A 54 3.09 13.07 -2.50
N PHE A 55 2.26 12.16 -3.01
CA PHE A 55 2.04 10.83 -2.46
C PHE A 55 1.68 9.85 -3.59
N ALA A 56 2.55 8.87 -3.85
CA ALA A 56 2.40 7.93 -4.96
C ALA A 56 2.54 6.49 -4.50
N THR A 57 1.93 5.56 -5.23
CA THR A 57 2.23 4.13 -5.15
C THR A 57 2.96 3.71 -6.42
N THR A 58 4.06 2.96 -6.28
CA THR A 58 4.75 2.40 -7.44
C THR A 58 4.04 1.14 -7.91
N TYR A 59 4.23 0.78 -9.18
CA TYR A 59 3.66 -0.46 -9.72
C TYR A 59 4.12 -1.73 -9.01
N ASP A 60 5.25 -1.70 -8.29
CA ASP A 60 5.71 -2.79 -7.41
C ASP A 60 5.26 -2.64 -5.95
N GLY A 61 4.19 -1.86 -5.73
CA GLY A 61 3.43 -1.78 -4.48
C GLY A 61 4.12 -1.02 -3.36
N VAL A 62 4.97 -0.02 -3.68
CA VAL A 62 5.68 0.79 -2.69
C VAL A 62 5.10 2.19 -2.66
N SER A 63 4.70 2.66 -1.48
CA SER A 63 4.24 4.04 -1.33
C SER A 63 5.42 4.98 -1.08
N ILE A 64 5.44 6.11 -1.78
CA ILE A 64 6.49 7.12 -1.70
C ILE A 64 5.86 8.49 -1.52
N VAL A 65 6.45 9.30 -0.64
CA VAL A 65 6.01 10.67 -0.37
C VAL A 65 7.16 11.65 -0.51
N ASN A 66 6.80 12.93 -0.66
CA ASN A 66 7.76 14.04 -0.59
C ASN A 66 7.86 14.64 0.82
N GLN A 67 8.73 15.64 0.96
CA GLN A 67 8.98 16.35 2.20
C GLN A 67 7.72 17.03 2.74
N GLN A 68 6.90 17.62 1.87
CA GLN A 68 5.68 18.32 2.29
C GLN A 68 4.70 17.38 2.99
N PHE A 69 4.50 16.16 2.45
CA PHE A 69 3.67 15.16 3.12
C PHE A 69 4.27 14.77 4.48
N TYR A 70 5.59 14.53 4.53
CA TYR A 70 6.28 14.20 5.77
C TYR A 70 6.10 15.30 6.83
N ASP A 71 6.26 16.56 6.46
CA ASP A 71 6.10 17.69 7.37
C ASP A 71 4.67 17.79 7.91
N ILE A 72 3.65 17.61 7.05
CA ILE A 72 2.24 17.56 7.47
C ILE A 72 2.02 16.39 8.44
N TYR A 73 2.55 15.21 8.12
CA TYR A 73 2.44 14.04 8.98
C TYR A 73 3.00 14.31 10.39
N GLN A 74 4.17 14.95 10.48
CA GLN A 74 4.77 15.30 11.78
C GLN A 74 3.99 16.40 12.50
N ASN A 75 3.59 17.46 11.79
CA ASN A 75 2.90 18.62 12.38
C ASN A 75 1.53 18.27 12.99
N TYR A 76 0.83 17.30 12.40
CA TYR A 76 -0.46 16.81 12.89
C TYR A 76 -0.33 15.55 13.78
N GLU A 77 0.91 15.20 14.18
CA GLU A 77 1.22 14.07 15.07
C GLU A 77 0.58 12.75 14.60
N MET A 78 0.61 12.52 13.28
CA MET A 78 0.02 11.33 12.69
C MET A 78 0.83 10.07 13.04
N LYS A 79 0.19 8.90 12.98
CA LYS A 79 0.79 7.61 13.31
C LYS A 79 0.63 6.56 12.21
N GLY A 80 1.34 5.45 12.35
CA GLY A 80 1.19 4.26 11.50
C GLY A 80 2.07 4.22 10.24
N ILE A 81 3.02 5.15 10.09
CA ILE A 81 3.99 5.15 8.99
C ILE A 81 5.40 5.31 9.56
N GLU A 82 6.29 4.41 9.19
CA GLU A 82 7.74 4.59 9.29
C GLU A 82 8.29 5.09 7.96
N PHE A 83 9.09 6.16 7.99
CA PHE A 83 9.66 6.75 6.79
C PHE A 83 11.10 6.28 6.58
N ILE A 84 11.36 5.70 5.40
CA ILE A 84 12.72 5.33 4.98
C ILE A 84 13.22 6.38 3.99
N PRO A 85 14.20 7.24 4.37
CA PRO A 85 14.65 8.34 3.52
C PRO A 85 15.51 7.85 2.34
N PHE A 86 15.31 8.45 1.17
CA PHE A 86 16.20 8.23 0.03
C PHE A 86 17.54 8.96 0.21
N LYS A 87 18.66 8.24 0.13
CA LYS A 87 20.02 8.83 0.27
C LYS A 87 20.41 9.74 -0.90
N LYS A 88 19.87 9.52 -2.09
CA LYS A 88 20.21 10.27 -3.32
C LYS A 88 19.12 11.23 -3.82
N SER A 89 18.02 11.33 -3.07
CA SER A 89 16.87 12.18 -3.35
C SER A 89 16.36 12.73 -2.02
N GLU A 90 17.07 13.73 -1.50
CA GLU A 90 16.67 14.43 -0.27
C GLU A 90 15.24 14.96 -0.38
N GLY A 91 14.49 14.88 0.72
CA GLY A 91 13.08 15.26 0.76
C GLY A 91 12.13 14.24 0.15
N TYR A 92 12.54 12.98 -0.04
CA TYR A 92 11.66 11.88 -0.43
C TYR A 92 11.83 10.68 0.48
N TYR A 93 10.73 9.98 0.72
CA TYR A 93 10.66 8.90 1.68
C TYR A 93 9.82 7.75 1.14
N ILE A 94 10.26 6.52 1.38
CA ILE A 94 9.39 5.33 1.27
C ILE A 94 8.55 5.26 2.54
N CYS A 95 7.25 4.99 2.40
CA CYS A 95 6.34 4.75 3.51
C CYS A 95 6.27 3.25 3.83
N ASN A 96 6.66 2.88 5.04
CA ASN A 96 6.42 1.56 5.61
C ASN A 96 5.23 1.66 6.58
N PHE A 97 4.06 1.16 6.19
CA PHE A 97 2.87 1.18 7.03
C PHE A 97 2.95 0.07 8.08
N ILE A 98 3.04 0.46 9.36
CA ILE A 98 3.34 -0.46 10.47
C ILE A 98 2.10 -0.97 11.20
N ASN A 99 0.96 -0.32 11.04
CA ASN A 99 -0.29 -0.76 11.66
C ASN A 99 -1.08 -1.61 10.68
N THR A 100 -1.22 -2.90 10.98
CA THR A 100 -1.99 -3.85 10.15
C THR A 100 -3.37 -4.07 10.73
N VAL A 101 -4.39 -4.01 9.87
CA VAL A 101 -5.78 -4.38 10.17
C VAL A 101 -6.28 -5.39 9.15
N SER A 102 -7.29 -6.16 9.53
CA SER A 102 -7.80 -7.28 8.74
C SER A 102 -8.83 -6.80 7.73
N PHE A 103 -8.66 -7.14 6.45
CA PHE A 103 -9.66 -6.88 5.42
C PHE A 103 -10.92 -7.75 5.64
N ASP A 104 -12.11 -7.17 5.45
CA ASP A 104 -13.39 -7.87 5.63
C ASP A 104 -13.73 -8.77 4.43
N LEU A 105 -13.09 -9.93 4.38
CA LEU A 105 -13.34 -10.95 3.34
C LEU A 105 -14.78 -11.47 3.37
N GLU A 106 -15.43 -11.53 4.54
CA GLU A 106 -16.78 -12.08 4.66
C GLU A 106 -17.83 -11.15 4.05
N LYS A 107 -17.69 -9.83 4.25
CA LYS A 107 -18.54 -8.87 3.52
C LYS A 107 -18.22 -8.85 2.03
N ALA A 108 -16.95 -8.92 1.65
CA ALA A 108 -16.59 -8.94 0.24
C ALA A 108 -17.26 -10.11 -0.49
N LYS A 109 -17.26 -11.32 0.09
CA LYS A 109 -17.94 -12.53 -0.44
C LYS A 109 -19.43 -12.36 -0.73
N GLN A 110 -20.10 -11.35 -0.17
CA GLN A 110 -21.52 -11.12 -0.44
C GLN A 110 -21.75 -10.37 -1.76
N ILE A 111 -20.69 -9.89 -2.40
CA ILE A 111 -20.77 -9.05 -3.60
C ILE A 111 -20.43 -9.87 -4.84
N ARG A 112 -21.35 -9.89 -5.80
CA ARG A 112 -21.11 -10.47 -7.12
C ARG A 112 -20.10 -9.61 -7.88
N VAL A 113 -19.03 -10.23 -8.33
CA VAL A 113 -17.97 -9.62 -9.14
C VAL A 113 -17.92 -10.32 -10.49
N GLU A 114 -17.79 -9.56 -11.56
CA GLU A 114 -17.61 -10.08 -12.91
C GLU A 114 -16.34 -9.47 -13.52
N TYR A 115 -15.38 -10.33 -13.87
CA TYR A 115 -14.10 -9.92 -14.44
C TYR A 115 -13.66 -10.91 -15.52
N GLU A 116 -13.37 -10.39 -16.73
CA GLU A 116 -12.97 -11.19 -17.89
C GLU A 116 -13.90 -12.41 -18.16
N GLY A 117 -15.21 -12.22 -17.95
CA GLY A 117 -16.21 -13.27 -18.16
C GLY A 117 -16.31 -14.32 -17.04
N LYS A 118 -15.52 -14.19 -15.97
CA LYS A 118 -15.66 -14.99 -14.74
C LYS A 118 -16.54 -14.26 -13.75
N VAL A 119 -17.60 -14.93 -13.30
CA VAL A 119 -18.44 -14.46 -12.20
C VAL A 119 -17.95 -15.11 -10.93
N THR A 120 -17.58 -14.30 -9.96
CA THR A 120 -17.25 -14.75 -8.61
C THR A 120 -18.07 -13.97 -7.59
N TYR A 121 -18.00 -14.39 -6.34
CA TYR A 121 -18.52 -13.67 -5.19
C TYR A 121 -17.34 -13.30 -4.28
N GLY A 122 -17.15 -12.01 -4.08
CA GLY A 122 -16.04 -11.42 -3.33
C GLY A 122 -14.70 -11.35 -4.01
N VAL A 123 -13.67 -11.28 -3.18
CA VAL A 123 -12.28 -11.14 -3.61
C VAL A 123 -11.84 -12.38 -4.39
N ILE A 124 -11.21 -12.17 -5.55
CA ILE A 124 -10.56 -13.25 -6.29
C ILE A 124 -9.22 -13.52 -5.62
N ASP A 125 -9.06 -14.68 -4.99
CA ASP A 125 -7.77 -15.17 -4.47
C ASP A 125 -7.04 -15.97 -5.56
N ASN A 126 -5.85 -15.50 -5.97
CA ASN A 126 -5.02 -16.17 -6.97
C ASN A 126 -4.22 -17.36 -6.40
N GLY A 127 -4.40 -17.66 -5.11
CA GLY A 127 -3.75 -18.73 -4.37
C GLY A 127 -2.33 -18.40 -3.98
N THR A 128 -1.61 -19.40 -3.46
CA THR A 128 -0.21 -19.26 -3.05
C THR A 128 0.71 -20.03 -3.99
N CYS A 129 2.01 -19.72 -3.96
CA CYS A 129 3.02 -20.57 -4.59
C CYS A 129 3.34 -21.77 -3.69
N ASP A 130 3.22 -22.98 -4.21
CA ASP A 130 3.50 -24.20 -3.44
C ASP A 130 4.95 -24.31 -2.94
N HIS A 131 5.89 -23.61 -3.58
CA HIS A 131 7.31 -23.65 -3.24
C HIS A 131 7.74 -22.56 -2.26
N CYS A 132 7.40 -21.29 -2.53
CA CYS A 132 7.82 -20.17 -1.67
C CYS A 132 6.74 -19.67 -0.72
N LYS A 133 5.54 -20.28 -0.75
CA LYS A 133 4.37 -19.99 0.11
C LYS A 133 3.83 -18.55 0.07
N LYS A 134 4.41 -17.68 -0.75
CA LYS A 134 3.89 -16.32 -0.98
C LYS A 134 2.52 -16.37 -1.68
N SER A 135 1.64 -15.43 -1.30
CA SER A 135 0.41 -15.17 -2.04
C SER A 135 0.72 -14.68 -3.45
N LYS A 136 -0.05 -15.12 -4.43
CA LYS A 136 -0.05 -14.60 -5.81
C LYS A 136 -0.93 -13.35 -5.95
N GLY A 137 -1.54 -12.93 -4.84
CA GLY A 137 -2.30 -11.70 -4.69
C GLY A 137 -3.79 -11.88 -4.90
N HIS A 138 -4.51 -10.77 -4.73
CA HIS A 138 -5.96 -10.73 -4.72
C HIS A 138 -6.51 -9.66 -5.68
N HIS A 139 -7.73 -9.84 -6.18
CA HIS A 139 -8.45 -8.83 -6.97
C HIS A 139 -9.83 -8.51 -6.43
N HIS A 140 -10.35 -7.36 -6.88
CA HIS A 140 -11.65 -6.81 -6.49
C HIS A 140 -11.79 -6.60 -4.98
N PRO A 141 -10.99 -5.69 -4.40
CA PRO A 141 -11.04 -5.27 -2.98
C PRO A 141 -12.34 -4.52 -2.60
N TRP A 142 -13.51 -4.98 -3.05
CA TRP A 142 -14.79 -4.33 -2.79
C TRP A 142 -15.65 -5.18 -1.83
N PRO A 143 -16.17 -4.60 -0.73
CA PRO A 143 -16.01 -3.21 -0.30
C PRO A 143 -14.61 -2.98 0.32
N TYR A 144 -14.09 -1.76 0.26
CA TYR A 144 -12.76 -1.39 0.79
C TYR A 144 -12.76 -1.28 2.33
N ARG A 145 -13.15 -2.34 3.03
CA ARG A 145 -13.51 -2.31 4.46
C ARG A 145 -12.64 -3.25 5.30
N MET A 146 -12.39 -2.87 6.55
CA MET A 146 -11.80 -3.74 7.56
C MET A 146 -12.88 -4.46 8.38
N ILE A 147 -12.51 -5.53 9.09
CA ILE A 147 -13.45 -6.25 9.96
C ILE A 147 -13.94 -5.37 11.11
N GLU A 148 -15.17 -5.61 11.58
CA GLU A 148 -15.82 -4.76 12.61
C GLU A 148 -15.02 -4.66 13.92
N SER A 149 -14.35 -5.74 14.33
CA SER A 149 -13.52 -5.72 15.55
C SER A 149 -12.35 -4.76 15.44
N ASP A 150 -11.78 -4.59 14.24
CA ASP A 150 -10.66 -3.66 14.03
C ASP A 150 -11.18 -2.22 13.95
N GLU A 151 -12.37 -1.99 13.37
CA GLU A 151 -13.03 -0.67 13.33
C GLU A 151 -13.25 -0.08 14.73
N GLN A 152 -13.52 -0.93 15.71
CA GLN A 152 -13.76 -0.53 17.11
C GLN A 152 -12.48 -0.09 17.84
N ASN A 153 -11.30 -0.48 17.33
CA ASN A 153 -10.01 -0.24 17.96
C ASN A 153 -9.14 0.80 17.22
N LEU A 154 -9.73 1.57 16.30
CA LEU A 154 -9.02 2.60 15.56
C LEU A 154 -8.56 3.76 16.46
N GLU A 155 -7.27 4.06 16.41
CA GLU A 155 -6.70 5.31 16.93
C GLU A 155 -6.89 6.47 15.96
N ALA A 156 -7.16 7.67 16.49
CA ALA A 156 -7.25 8.89 15.70
C ALA A 156 -5.91 9.24 15.03
N ASN A 157 -5.96 10.00 13.93
CA ASN A 157 -4.81 10.44 13.13
C ASN A 157 -3.85 9.32 12.73
N THR A 158 -4.38 8.12 12.46
CA THR A 158 -3.54 6.92 12.24
C THR A 158 -3.80 6.30 10.88
N PHE A 159 -2.72 5.99 10.17
CA PHE A 159 -2.74 5.18 8.95
C PHE A 159 -2.67 3.68 9.29
N TYR A 160 -3.34 2.88 8.47
CA TYR A 160 -3.35 1.42 8.55
C TYR A 160 -3.16 0.82 7.16
N ARG A 161 -2.65 -0.42 7.12
CA ARG A 161 -2.60 -1.25 5.92
C ARG A 161 -3.41 -2.53 6.10
N SER A 162 -3.90 -3.10 5.01
CA SER A 162 -4.46 -4.45 5.02
C SER A 162 -3.42 -5.52 5.31
N ASP A 163 -3.89 -6.59 5.95
CA ASP A 163 -3.20 -7.85 6.20
C ASP A 163 -2.96 -8.66 4.91
N ILE A 164 -3.82 -8.49 3.91
CA ILE A 164 -3.66 -9.04 2.57
C ILE A 164 -3.25 -7.99 1.54
N GLU A 165 -2.60 -8.40 0.46
CA GLU A 165 -2.21 -7.51 -0.65
C GLU A 165 -3.02 -7.82 -1.91
N PHE A 166 -3.27 -6.77 -2.70
CA PHE A 166 -4.06 -6.79 -3.93
C PHE A 166 -3.19 -6.47 -5.15
N GLY A 167 -3.57 -7.02 -6.31
CA GLY A 167 -2.75 -7.05 -7.53
C GLY A 167 -2.11 -8.42 -7.75
N GLU A 168 -1.44 -8.63 -8.89
CA GLU A 168 -0.85 -9.93 -9.22
C GLU A 168 0.66 -9.96 -8.93
N LYS A 169 1.16 -11.13 -8.50
CA LYS A 169 2.60 -11.41 -8.45
C LYS A 169 3.41 -10.28 -7.78
N ASN A 170 4.29 -9.61 -8.51
CA ASN A 170 5.18 -8.58 -7.96
C ASN A 170 4.56 -7.17 -7.95
N TYR A 171 3.32 -7.04 -8.42
CA TYR A 171 2.54 -5.80 -8.46
C TYR A 171 1.59 -5.65 -7.26
N GLN A 172 1.75 -6.53 -6.27
CA GLN A 172 0.91 -6.57 -5.08
C GLN A 172 1.16 -5.38 -4.16
N ALA A 173 0.09 -4.72 -3.71
CA ALA A 173 0.12 -3.64 -2.72
C ALA A 173 -1.01 -3.84 -1.68
N PRO A 174 -0.80 -3.48 -0.40
CA PRO A 174 -1.90 -3.46 0.55
C PRO A 174 -2.89 -2.33 0.22
N LEU A 175 -4.13 -2.46 0.69
CA LEU A 175 -5.01 -1.31 0.85
C LEU A 175 -4.48 -0.46 1.99
N ILE A 176 -4.58 0.86 1.82
CA ILE A 176 -4.27 1.83 2.86
C ILE A 176 -5.56 2.44 3.36
N TRP A 177 -5.67 2.57 4.68
CA TRP A 177 -6.75 3.32 5.33
C TRP A 177 -6.18 4.43 6.20
N GLY A 178 -6.92 5.52 6.31
CA GLY A 178 -6.64 6.62 7.23
C GLY A 178 -7.90 7.03 7.97
N THR A 179 -7.78 7.28 9.28
CA THR A 179 -8.88 7.83 10.08
C THR A 179 -9.20 9.27 9.68
N GLU A 180 -10.42 9.73 9.97
CA GLU A 180 -10.97 11.03 9.54
C GLU A 180 -10.03 12.23 9.71
N GLY A 181 -9.34 12.36 10.85
CA GLY A 181 -8.42 13.47 11.10
C GLY A 181 -7.24 13.57 10.13
N ILE A 182 -6.83 12.47 9.46
CA ILE A 182 -5.85 12.52 8.38
C ILE A 182 -6.42 13.29 7.18
N VAL A 183 -7.63 12.93 6.76
CA VAL A 183 -8.29 13.56 5.61
C VAL A 183 -8.55 15.04 5.89
N GLU A 184 -9.00 15.36 7.11
CA GLU A 184 -9.21 16.75 7.55
C GLU A 184 -7.91 17.56 7.51
N ALA A 185 -6.81 17.02 8.03
CA ALA A 185 -5.50 17.67 8.04
C ALA A 185 -5.00 17.96 6.62
N PHE A 186 -5.00 16.98 5.71
CA PHE A 186 -4.55 17.19 4.34
C PHE A 186 -5.45 18.16 3.57
N ASN A 187 -6.77 18.15 3.82
CA ASN A 187 -7.69 19.13 3.26
C ASN A 187 -7.40 20.55 3.77
N GLN A 188 -7.13 20.72 5.07
CA GLN A 188 -6.77 22.00 5.69
C GLN A 188 -5.48 22.57 5.08
N GLU A 189 -4.49 21.71 4.85
CA GLU A 189 -3.22 22.05 4.19
C GLU A 189 -3.34 22.22 2.66
N LYS A 190 -4.56 22.10 2.11
CA LYS A 190 -4.86 22.19 0.67
C LYS A 190 -4.01 21.22 -0.17
N CYS A 191 -3.68 20.07 0.40
CA CYS A 191 -2.93 19.01 -0.24
C CYS A 191 -3.87 17.89 -0.66
N SER A 192 -3.82 17.49 -1.93
CA SER A 192 -4.66 16.42 -2.43
C SER A 192 -4.08 15.07 -2.04
N ILE A 193 -4.72 14.42 -1.06
CA ILE A 193 -4.72 12.96 -0.97
C ILE A 193 -6.02 12.45 -1.58
N PHE A 194 -5.98 11.30 -2.25
CA PHE A 194 -7.20 10.72 -2.78
C PHE A 194 -7.77 9.69 -1.82
N TYR A 195 -9.08 9.72 -1.64
CA TYR A 195 -9.74 8.83 -0.70
C TYR A 195 -11.16 8.46 -1.13
N ARG A 196 -11.64 7.31 -0.65
CA ARG A 196 -13.02 6.84 -0.79
C ARG A 196 -13.63 6.65 0.59
N THR A 197 -14.87 7.07 0.72
CA THR A 197 -15.69 6.72 1.89
C THR A 197 -15.87 5.21 1.92
N VAL A 198 -15.70 4.63 3.10
CA VAL A 198 -16.03 3.22 3.33
C VAL A 198 -17.45 3.19 3.87
N GLU A 199 -18.39 2.64 3.08
CA GLU A 199 -19.79 2.47 3.44
C GLU A 199 -20.05 1.17 4.23
#